data_AF-A0A455U464-F1
#
_entry.id   AF-A0A455U464-F1
#
_cell.length_a   1.000
_cell.length_b   1.000
_cell.length_c   1.000
_cell.angle_alpha   90.00
_cell.angle_beta   90.00
_cell.angle_gamma   90.00
#
_symmetry.space_group_name_H-M   'P 1'
#
loop_
_entity.id
_entity.type
_entity.pdbx_description
1 polymer ?
#
loop_
_entity_poly.entity_id
_entity_poly.type
_entity_poly.pdbx_seq_one_letter_code
_entity_poly.pdbx_strand_id
1 'polypeptide(L)' 'MRTLMAYAAGLLFGLGLAISGMTDPARVLGFLDIAGEWDPTLAFVLGGAVITTFIGYRLVLRRSSPFC' A
#
# COMPACT_ATOMS: atom_id res chain seq x y z
N MET A 1 15.84 8.91 16.39
CA MET A 1 15.03 7.83 15.78
C MET A 1 13.95 8.32 14.81
N ARG A 2 13.10 9.29 15.18
CA ARG A 2 11.93 9.70 14.36
C ARG A 2 12.24 10.02 12.90
N THR A 3 13.29 10.77 12.62
CA THR A 3 13.71 11.11 11.25
C THR A 3 14.16 9.89 10.46
N LEU A 4 14.95 9.00 11.08
CA LEU A 4 15.43 7.77 10.45
C LEU A 4 14.27 6.82 10.09
N MET A 5 13.27 6.70 10.97
CA MET A 5 12.06 5.93 10.70
C MET A 5 11.20 6.57 9.62
N ALA A 6 11.11 7.91 9.57
CA ALA A 6 10.40 8.62 8.51
C ALA A 6 11.06 8.41 7.14
N TYR A 7 12.40 8.43 7.07
CA TYR A 7 13.12 8.10 5.84
C TYR A 7 12.91 6.64 5.42
N ALA A 8 13.00 5.69 6.35
CA ALA A 8 12.77 4.28 6.06
C ALA A 8 11.34 4.04 5.55
N ALA A 9 10.34 4.64 6.19
CA ALA A 9 8.94 4.55 5.77
C ALA A 9 8.71 5.20 4.40
N GLY A 10 9.31 6.35 4.13
CA GLY A 10 9.24 7.03 2.83
C GLY A 10 9.89 6.21 1.71
N LEU A 11 11.04 5.58 1.97
CA LEU A 11 11.71 4.67 1.02
C LEU A 11 10.87 3.44 0.73
N LEU A 12 10.34 2.78 1.77
CA LEU A 12 9.44 1.64 1.63
C LEU A 12 8.19 1.99 0.80
N PHE A 13 7.60 3.15 1.08
CA PHE A 13 6.42 3.62 0.35
C PHE A 13 6.74 3.91 -1.11
N GLY A 14 7.82 4.65 -1.39
CA GLY A 14 8.25 4.97 -2.75
C GLY A 14 8.62 3.73 -3.57
N LEU A 15 9.33 2.77 -2.97
CA LEU A 15 9.63 1.48 -3.60
C LEU A 15 8.36 0.69 -3.91
N GLY A 16 7.41 0.65 -2.97
CA GLY A 16 6.10 0.02 -3.19
C GLY A 16 5.34 0.63 -4.36
N LEU A 17 5.32 1.96 -4.47
CA LEU A 17 4.71 2.66 -5.59
C LEU A 17 5.39 2.32 -6.92
N ALA A 18 6.73 2.34 -6.96
CA ALA A 18 7.49 2.03 -8.17
C ALA A 18 7.29 0.59 -8.64
N ILE A 19 7.30 -0.39 -7.72
CA ILE A 19 7.10 -1.82 -8.02
C ILE A 19 5.66 -2.08 -8.45
N SER A 20 4.68 -1.43 -7.82
CA SER A 20 3.26 -1.61 -8.15
C SER A 20 2.87 -1.01 -9.51
N GLY A 21 3.71 -0.16 -10.11
CA GLY A 21 3.43 0.55 -11.36
C GLY A 21 2.19 1.45 -11.29
N MET A 22 1.75 1.83 -10.07
CA MET A 22 0.64 2.77 -9.87
C MET A 22 0.99 4.21 -10.28
N THR A 23 2.23 4.47 -10.67
CA THR A 23 2.64 5.70 -11.36
C THR A 23 2.07 5.83 -12.76
N ASP A 24 1.54 4.74 -13.35
CA ASP A 24 0.91 4.77 -14.67
C ASP A 24 -0.62 4.88 -14.56
N PRO A 25 -1.24 6.00 -15.01
CA PRO A 25 -2.69 6.18 -14.98
C PRO A 25 -3.44 5.17 -15.86
N ALA A 26 -2.79 4.53 -16.84
CA ALA A 26 -3.41 3.52 -17.68
C ALA A 26 -3.84 2.27 -16.88
N ARG A 27 -3.08 1.89 -15.84
CA ARG A 27 -3.46 0.76 -14.96
C ARG A 27 -4.70 1.07 -14.13
N VAL A 28 -4.85 2.32 -13.70
CA VAL A 28 -6.04 2.75 -12.95
C VAL A 28 -7.29 2.70 -13.84
N LEU A 29 -7.16 3.15 -15.09
CA LEU A 29 -8.24 3.08 -16.07
C LEU A 29 -8.59 1.63 -16.44
N GLY A 30 -7.60 0.76 -16.65
CA GLY A 30 -7.82 -0.67 -16.91
C GLY A 30 -8.46 -1.44 -15.74
N PHE A 31 -8.28 -0.97 -14.49
CA PHE A 31 -8.99 -1.50 -13.33
C PHE A 31 -10.48 -1.09 -13.31
N LEU A 32 -10.82 0.13 -13.75
CA LEU A 32 -12.21 0.59 -13.84
C LEU A 32 -12.93 0.03 -15.07
N ASP A 33 -12.20 -0.49 -16.07
CA ASP A 33 -12.79 -1.08 -17.28
C ASP A 33 -13.29 -2.52 -17.03
N ILE A 34 -14.31 -2.62 -16.17
CA ILE A 34 -14.97 -3.87 -15.78
C ILE A 34 -15.81 -4.44 -16.95
N ALA A 35 -16.06 -3.64 -17.99
CA ALA A 35 -16.84 -4.02 -19.17
C ALA A 35 -15.99 -4.64 -20.30
N GLY A 36 -14.65 -4.60 -20.19
CA GLY A 36 -13.71 -5.08 -21.21
C GLY A 36 -12.56 -5.91 -20.64
N GLU A 37 -11.32 -5.47 -20.86
CA GLU A 37 -10.08 -6.16 -20.47
C GLU A 37 -9.70 -5.81 -19.02
N TRP A 38 -10.48 -6.33 -18.07
CA TRP A 38 -10.30 -6.03 -16.65
C TRP A 38 -8.92 -6.51 -16.15
N ASP A 39 -8.06 -5.58 -15.73
CA ASP A 39 -6.72 -5.86 -15.19
C ASP A 39 -6.75 -6.09 -13.66
N PRO A 40 -6.61 -7.35 -13.17
CA PRO A 40 -6.64 -7.67 -11.75
C PRO A 40 -5.38 -7.24 -10.99
N THR A 41 -4.35 -6.76 -11.67
CA THR A 41 -3.06 -6.36 -11.07
C THR A 41 -3.26 -5.29 -9.99
N LEU A 42 -4.18 -4.35 -10.22
CA LEU A 42 -4.46 -3.27 -9.28
C LEU A 42 -5.23 -3.77 -8.04
N ALA A 43 -6.14 -4.74 -8.22
CA ALA A 43 -6.87 -5.37 -7.13
C ALA A 43 -5.92 -6.11 -6.17
N PHE A 44 -4.87 -6.76 -6.69
CA PHE A 44 -3.88 -7.45 -5.86
C PHE A 44 -3.07 -6.48 -5.00
N VAL A 45 -2.62 -5.37 -5.58
CA VAL A 45 -1.89 -4.32 -4.86
C VAL A 45 -2.77 -3.68 -3.78
N LEU A 46 -4.01 -3.35 -4.13
CA LEU A 46 -4.96 -2.71 -3.22
C LEU A 46 -5.37 -3.68 -2.10
N GLY A 47 -5.63 -4.94 -2.42
CA GLY A 47 -5.89 -6.00 -1.44
C GLY A 47 -4.73 -6.24 -0.48
N GLY A 48 -3.49 -6.31 -0.99
CA GLY A 48 -2.29 -6.43 -0.18
C GLY A 48 -2.08 -5.23 0.76
N ALA A 49 -2.32 -4.01 0.27
CA ALA A 49 -2.26 -2.80 1.08
C ALA A 49 -3.31 -2.79 2.20
N VAL A 50 -4.55 -3.17 1.91
CA VAL A 50 -5.63 -3.25 2.89
C VAL A 50 -5.34 -4.31 3.96
N ILE A 51 -4.91 -5.51 3.57
CA ILE A 51 -4.58 -6.60 4.51
C ILE A 51 -3.41 -6.19 5.42
N THR A 52 -2.35 -5.61 4.84
CA THR A 52 -1.18 -5.15 5.60
C THR A 52 -1.58 -4.07 6.61
N THR A 53 -2.39 -3.11 6.18
CA THR A 53 -2.90 -2.03 7.05
C THR A 53 -3.80 -2.58 8.15
N PHE A 54 -4.68 -3.53 7.82
CA PHE A 54 -5.56 -4.18 8.79
C PHE A 54 -4.76 -4.91 9.88
N ILE A 55 -3.76 -5.70 9.49
CA ILE A 55 -2.87 -6.40 10.43
C ILE A 55 -2.08 -5.38 11.27
N GLY A 56 -1.52 -4.35 10.63
CA GLY A 56 -0.77 -3.29 11.30
C GLY A 56 -1.60 -2.56 12.34
N TYR A 57 -2.80 -2.10 11.99
CA TYR A 57 -3.69 -1.44 12.94
C TYR A 57 -4.14 -2.37 14.05
N ARG A 58 -4.45 -3.64 13.76
CA ARG A 58 -4.83 -4.60 14.80
C ARG A 58 -3.71 -4.80 15.83
N LEU A 59 -2.44 -4.78 15.40
CA LEU A 59 -1.27 -4.88 16.28
C LEU A 59 -1.03 -3.60 17.08
N VAL A 60 -1.17 -2.43 16.45
CA VAL A 60 -0.96 -1.14 17.11
C VAL A 60 -2.09 -0.82 18.09
N LEU A 61 -3.35 -0.99 17.69
CA LEU A 61 -4.52 -0.74 18.53
C LEU A 61 -4.65 -1.71 19.71
N ARG A 62 -4.04 -2.90 19.62
CA ARG A 62 -3.93 -3.83 20.75
C ARG A 62 -2.86 -3.44 21.75
N ARG A 63 -1.99 -2.48 21.45
CA ARG A 63 -0.98 -1.99 22.39
C ARG A 63 -1.50 -0.80 23.20
N SER A 64 -1.38 -0.90 24.51
CA SER A 64 -1.77 0.15 25.46
C SER A 64 -0.77 1.31 25.57
N SER A 65 0.46 1.13 25.08
CA SER A 65 1.49 2.17 25.09
C SER A 65 2.36 2.11 23.82
N PRO A 66 2.68 3.26 23.20
CA PRO A 66 3.71 3.32 22.18
C PRO A 66 5.07 2.90 22.78
N PHE A 67 5.93 2.31 21.95
CA PHE A 67 7.32 2.11 22.35
C PHE A 67 8.03 3.47 22.34
N CYS A 68 8.21 4.02 23.55
CA CYS A 68 9.02 5.19 23.91
C CYS A 68 8.93 6.42 22.99
#